data_AF-A0A218ZUN5-F1
#
_entry.id   AF-A0A218ZUN5-F1
#
_cell.length_a   1.000
_cell.length_b   1.000
_cell.length_c   1.000
_cell.angle_alpha   90.00
_cell.angle_beta   90.00
_cell.angle_gamma   90.00
#
_symmetry.space_group_name_H-M   'P 1'
#
loop_
_entity.id
_entity.type
_entity.pdbx_description
1 polymer ?
#
loop_
_entity_poly.entity_id
_entity_poly.type
_entity_poly.pdbx_seq_one_letter_code
_entity_poly.pdbx_strand_id
1 'polypeptide(L)'
;MTALLRERKFLVFMDKCHFYQHGTRIRTWYPAEDADLAVLQEPNRKRISVFGAVSIKDSRLVTEIMEKYNAPIFLEFPSLV
;
A
#
# COMPACT_ATOMS: atom_id res chain seq x y z
N MET A 1 8.48 -10.99 -7.20
CA MET A 1 8.72 -12.44 -7.02
C MET A 1 7.72 -13.16 -7.92
N THR A 2 8.17 -13.66 -9.08
CA THR A 2 7.29 -14.18 -10.15
C THR A 2 7.01 -15.66 -9.90
N ALA A 3 5.76 -16.04 -9.62
CA ALA A 3 5.37 -17.44 -9.57
C ALA A 3 5.22 -17.97 -11.01
N LEU A 4 6.31 -18.52 -11.54
CA LEU A 4 6.31 -19.24 -12.81
C LEU A 4 5.87 -20.68 -12.55
N LEU A 5 4.78 -21.08 -13.18
CA LEU A 5 4.32 -22.46 -13.16
C LEU A 5 3.89 -22.78 -14.61
N ARG A 6 4.30 -23.93 -15.11
CA ARG A 6 4.26 -24.33 -16.52
C ARG A 6 2.88 -24.87 -16.92
N GLU A 7 2.41 -24.49 -18.12
CA GLU A 7 1.20 -24.91 -18.85
C GLU A 7 -0.11 -24.13 -18.57
N ARG A 8 -0.60 -23.40 -19.59
CA ARG A 8 -1.81 -22.54 -19.62
C ARG A 8 -1.94 -21.54 -18.45
N LYS A 9 -0.85 -20.86 -18.07
CA LYS A 9 -0.87 -19.95 -16.90
C LYS A 9 -0.94 -18.51 -17.33
N PHE A 10 -1.96 -17.81 -16.84
CA PHE A 10 -2.09 -16.37 -16.94
C PHE A 10 -1.14 -15.75 -15.92
N LEU A 11 -0.45 -14.70 -16.34
CA LEU A 11 0.51 -14.00 -15.49
C LEU A 11 -0.24 -12.97 -14.64
N VAL A 12 -0.04 -13.05 -13.33
CA VAL A 12 -0.59 -12.12 -12.35
C VAL A 12 0.58 -11.47 -11.60
N PHE A 13 0.60 -10.14 -11.54
CA PHE A 13 1.51 -9.41 -10.66
C PHE A 13 0.81 -9.10 -9.35
N MET A 14 1.48 -9.37 -8.23
CA MET A 14 0.95 -9.16 -6.89
C MET A 14 1.92 -8.32 -6.09
N ASP A 15 1.41 -7.38 -5.31
CA ASP A 15 2.23 -6.59 -4.40
C ASP A 15 1.46 -6.11 -3.17
N LYS A 16 2.21 -5.72 -2.15
CA LYS A 16 1.71 -5.13 -0.91
C LYS A 16 2.22 -3.70 -0.77
N CYS A 17 1.29 -2.76 -0.69
CA CYS A 17 1.59 -1.36 -0.45
C CYS A 17 1.11 -0.92 0.93
N HIS A 18 1.93 -0.13 1.62
CA HIS A 18 1.54 0.56 2.83
C HIS A 18 1.37 2.05 2.54
N PHE A 19 0.15 2.56 2.72
CA PHE A 19 -0.11 3.99 2.65
C PHE A 19 -0.13 4.54 4.06
N TYR A 20 0.80 5.43 4.33
CA TYR A 20 0.86 6.16 5.59
C TYR A 20 0.22 7.52 5.37
N GLN A 21 -0.57 7.97 6.35
CA GLN A 21 -0.86 9.39 6.44
C GLN A 21 0.44 10.10 6.81
N HIS A 22 1.17 10.56 5.79
CA HIS A 22 2.31 11.45 5.97
C HIS A 22 1.85 12.88 5.76
N GLY A 23 1.99 13.67 6.82
CA GLY A 23 1.78 15.11 6.78
C GLY A 23 1.10 15.61 8.03
N THR A 24 1.88 16.33 8.83
CA THR A 24 1.32 17.36 9.70
C THR A 24 1.05 18.56 8.80
N ARG A 25 -0.22 18.79 8.40
CA ARG A 25 -0.61 20.03 7.71
C ARG A 25 -0.96 21.08 8.76
N ILE A 26 -0.02 21.94 9.10
CA ILE A 26 -0.26 23.11 9.97
C ILE A 26 -0.27 24.37 9.11
N ARG A 27 -1.30 25.20 9.29
CA ARG A 27 -1.30 26.60 8.89
C ARG A 27 -1.35 27.42 10.17
N THR A 28 -0.32 28.21 10.41
CA THR A 28 -0.22 29.04 11.61
C THR A 28 0.61 30.29 11.29
N TRP A 29 0.52 31.28 12.17
CA TRP A 29 1.35 32.47 12.14
C TRP A 29 2.39 32.37 13.25
N TYR A 30 3.64 32.69 12.93
CA TYR A 30 4.72 32.78 13.90
C TYR A 30 5.33 34.18 13.86
N PRO A 31 5.75 34.72 15.01
CA PRO A 31 6.54 35.95 15.08
C PRO A 31 7.80 35.89 14.20
N ALA A 32 8.30 37.04 13.76
CA ALA A 32 9.43 37.11 12.84
C ALA A 32 10.78 36.74 13.51
N GLU A 33 10.83 36.86 14.83
CA GLU A 33 11.95 36.48 15.69
C GLU A 33 12.12 34.95 15.85
N ASP A 34 11.08 34.17 15.56
CA ASP A 34 11.13 32.71 15.60
C ASP A 34 11.67 32.14 14.28
N ALA A 35 12.98 31.88 14.24
CA ALA A 35 13.62 31.15 13.14
C ALA A 35 13.56 29.62 13.37
N ASP A 36 13.65 28.84 12.30
CA ASP A 36 13.85 27.37 12.32
C ASP A 36 12.73 26.55 13.00
N LEU A 37 11.48 26.82 12.64
CA LEU A 37 10.32 26.06 13.12
C LEU A 37 10.39 24.59 12.74
N ALA A 38 10.58 23.73 13.73
CA ALA A 38 10.55 22.28 13.55
C ALA A 38 9.10 21.78 13.51
N VAL A 39 8.64 21.36 12.33
CA VAL A 39 7.36 20.65 12.20
C VAL A 39 7.57 19.19 12.57
N LEU A 40 7.08 18.80 13.75
CA LEU A 40 7.06 17.39 14.15
C LEU A 40 6.06 16.61 13.31
N GLN A 41 6.44 15.39 12.92
CA GLN A 41 5.53 14.46 12.28
C GLN A 41 4.45 14.04 13.29
N GLU A 42 3.18 14.07 12.89
CA GLU A 42 2.08 13.65 13.75
C GLU A 42 2.30 12.21 14.25
N PRO A 43 2.25 11.97 15.59
CA PRO A 43 2.64 10.68 16.19
C PRO A 43 1.74 9.51 15.77
N ASN A 44 0.52 9.80 15.33
CA ASN A 44 -0.42 8.78 14.88
C ASN A 44 -0.06 8.31 13.47
N ARG A 45 0.69 7.20 13.40
CA ARG A 45 0.94 6.46 12.16
C ARG A 45 -0.32 5.69 11.73
N LYS A 46 -1.41 6.41 11.43
CA LYS A 46 -2.53 5.82 10.70
C LYS A 46 -1.99 5.34 9.36
N ARG A 47 -2.06 4.03 9.16
CA ARG A 47 -1.66 3.37 7.93
C ARG A 47 -2.80 2.49 7.46
N ILE A 48 -2.98 2.43 6.15
CA ILE A 48 -3.73 1.36 5.51
C ILE A 48 -2.73 0.50 4.77
N SER A 49 -2.92 -0.82 4.80
CA SER A 49 -2.17 -1.72 3.93
C SER A 49 -3.12 -2.22 2.87
N VAL A 50 -2.68 -2.16 1.62
CA VAL A 50 -3.42 -2.68 0.48
C VAL A 50 -2.63 -3.83 -0.08
N PHE A 51 -3.32 -4.95 -0.29
CA PHE A 51 -2.80 -6.04 -1.09
C PHE A 51 -3.51 -6.03 -2.43
N GLY A 52 -2.75 -6.15 -3.52
CA GLY A 52 -3.28 -6.01 -4.86
C GLY A 52 -2.72 -7.03 -5.82
N ALA A 53 -3.50 -7.35 -6.83
CA ALA A 53 -3.13 -8.24 -7.91
C ALA A 53 -3.70 -7.77 -9.25
N VAL A 54 -2.87 -7.81 -10.29
CA VAL A 54 -3.27 -7.47 -11.65
C VAL A 54 -3.01 -8.62 -12.61
N SER A 55 -4.04 -9.06 -13.33
CA SER A 55 -3.91 -10.03 -14.41
C SER A 55 -3.49 -9.31 -15.69
N ILE A 56 -2.46 -9.84 -16.36
CA ILE A 56 -2.04 -9.33 -17.67
C ILE A 56 -3.04 -9.73 -18.77
N LYS A 57 -3.76 -10.83 -18.58
CA LYS A 57 -4.62 -11.40 -19.62
C LYS A 57 -5.79 -10.46 -19.97
N ASP A 58 -6.39 -9.86 -18.95
CA ASP A 58 -7.62 -9.07 -19.05
C ASP A 58 -7.51 -7.70 -18.37
N SER A 59 -6.32 -7.32 -17.89
CA SER A 59 -6.07 -6.08 -17.15
C SER A 59 -6.92 -5.92 -15.90
N ARG A 60 -7.42 -7.03 -15.33
CA ARG A 60 -8.24 -7.01 -14.12
C ARG A 60 -7.38 -6.71 -12.89
N LEU A 61 -7.76 -5.70 -12.13
CA LEU A 61 -7.17 -5.33 -10.86
C LEU A 61 -8.11 -5.73 -9.72
N VAL A 62 -7.60 -6.50 -8.75
CA VAL A 62 -8.27 -6.79 -7.48
C VAL A 62 -7.42 -6.23 -6.35
N THR A 63 -8.06 -5.56 -5.40
CA THR A 63 -7.39 -4.96 -4.24
C THR A 63 -8.19 -5.19 -2.96
N GLU A 64 -7.49 -5.45 -1.86
CA GLU A 64 -8.10 -5.53 -0.53
C GLU A 64 -7.33 -4.69 0.48
N ILE A 65 -8.06 -3.94 1.31
CA ILE A 65 -7.49 -3.26 2.48
C ILE A 65 -7.43 -4.28 3.61
N MET A 66 -6.23 -4.60 4.07
CA MET A 66 -6.02 -5.59 5.11
C MET A 66 -5.03 -5.09 6.15
N GLU A 67 -5.31 -5.34 7.43
CA GLU A 67 -4.37 -4.97 8.50
C GLU A 67 -3.20 -5.96 8.61
N LYS A 68 -3.47 -7.25 8.33
CA LYS A 68 -2.49 -8.34 8.38
C LYS A 68 -2.49 -9.12 7.09
N TYR A 69 -1.30 -9.53 6.68
CA TYR A 69 -1.06 -10.35 5.51
C TYR A 69 -0.38 -11.64 5.95
N ASN A 70 -0.91 -12.79 5.55
CA ASN A 70 -0.41 -14.10 5.93
C ASN A 70 -0.31 -15.02 4.69
N ALA A 71 0.35 -16.17 4.86
CA ALA A 71 0.59 -17.10 3.76
C ALA A 71 -0.71 -17.65 3.12
N PRO A 72 -1.79 -17.98 3.88
CA PRO A 72 -3.07 -18.37 3.28
C PRO A 72 -3.65 -17.31 2.33
N ILE A 73 -3.68 -16.04 2.74
CA ILE A 73 -4.15 -14.94 1.89
C ILE A 73 -3.33 -14.87 0.59
N PHE A 74 -2.00 -15.04 0.66
CA PHE A 74 -1.14 -15.04 -0.54
C PHE A 74 -1.54 -16.13 -1.54
N LEU A 75 -1.87 -17.33 -1.05
CA LEU A 75 -2.19 -18.48 -1.90
C LEU A 75 -3.58 -18.37 -2.54
N GLU A 76 -4.55 -17.78 -1.84
CA GLU A 76 -5.93 -17.66 -2.32
C GLU A 76 -6.14 -16.46 -3.26
N PHE A 77 -5.39 -15.37 -3.07
CA PHE A 77 -5.60 -14.11 -3.79
C PHE A 77 -5.60 -14.23 -5.33
N PRO A 78 -4.75 -15.05 -5.98
CA PRO A 78 -4.79 -15.23 -7.44
C PRO A 78 -6.11 -15.79 -7.97
N SER A 79 -6.90 -16.49 -7.14
CA SER A 79 -8.21 -17.02 -7.54
C SER A 79 -9.29 -15.94 -7.66
N LEU A 80 -9.02 -14.75 -7.11
CA LEU A 80 -9.90 -13.58 -7.22
C LEU A 80 -9.71 -12.85 -8.57
N VAL A 81 -8.60 -13.11 -9.26
CA VAL A 81 -8.08 -12.34 -10.42
C VAL A 81 -8.14 -13.13 -11.71
#